data_AF-A0A9W6U4A7-F1
#
_entry.id   AF-A0A9W6U4A7-F1
#
_cell.length_a   1.000
_cell.length_b   1.000
_cell.length_c   1.000
_cell.angle_alpha   90.00
_cell.angle_beta   90.00
_cell.angle_gamma   90.00
#
_symmetry.space_group_name_H-M   'P 1'
#
loop_
_entity.id
_entity.type
_entity.pdbx_description
1 polymer ?
#
loop_
_entity_poly.entity_id
_entity_poly.type
_entity_poly.pdbx_seq_one_letter_code
_entity_poly.pdbx_strand_id
1 'polypeptide(L)' 'MDADESYTADAWYDMMKLTFEHGINLFDNAEIYGAGLAEKNMGAAIQKGIAEKTCGREDLVIITKLYLGSR' A
#
# COMPACT_ATOMS: atom_id res chain seq x y z
N MET A 1 -2.22 19.30 -4.59
CA MET A 1 -2.14 18.16 -5.52
C MET A 1 -3.52 17.57 -5.51
N ASP A 2 -4.28 17.78 -6.58
CA ASP A 2 -5.66 17.31 -6.62
C ASP A 2 -5.62 15.79 -6.72
N ALA A 3 -6.28 15.10 -5.78
CA ALA A 3 -6.34 13.65 -5.78
C ALA A 3 -7.17 13.20 -6.99
N ASP A 4 -6.59 12.36 -7.84
CA ASP A 4 -7.32 11.71 -8.92
C ASP A 4 -8.37 10.75 -8.33
N GLU A 5 -9.56 10.69 -8.91
CA GLU A 5 -10.65 9.83 -8.44
C GLU A 5 -10.28 8.34 -8.47
N SER A 6 -9.28 7.95 -9.27
CA SER A 6 -8.74 6.60 -9.32
C SER A 6 -7.85 6.22 -8.13
N TYR A 7 -7.47 7.17 -7.27
CA TYR A 7 -6.61 6.91 -6.11
C TYR A 7 -7.39 6.30 -4.94
N THR A 8 -7.94 5.11 -5.16
CA THR A 8 -8.79 4.38 -4.21
C THR A 8 -8.05 3.21 -3.56
N ALA A 9 -8.56 2.78 -2.40
CA ALA A 9 -8.07 1.57 -1.74
C ALA A 9 -8.26 0.31 -2.60
N ASP A 10 -9.33 0.25 -3.40
CA ASP A 10 -9.59 -0.88 -4.29
C ASP A 10 -8.56 -0.97 -5.42
N ALA A 11 -8.18 0.17 -6.02
CA ALA A 11 -7.11 0.19 -7.02
C ALA A 11 -5.76 -0.25 -6.44
N TRP A 12 -5.46 0.14 -5.18
CA TRP A 12 -4.27 -0.35 -4.47
C TRP A 12 -4.36 -1.86 -4.21
N TYR A 13 -5.53 -2.36 -3.81
CA TYR A 13 -5.73 -3.78 -3.57
C TYR A 13 -5.50 -4.61 -4.81
N ASP A 14 -6.07 -4.23 -5.96
CA ASP A 14 -5.91 -4.98 -7.21
C ASP A 14 -4.43 -5.07 -7.63
N MET A 15 -3.68 -3.98 -7.46
CA MET A 15 -2.25 -3.94 -7.75
C MET A 15 -1.42 -4.79 -6.77
N MET A 16 -1.69 -4.66 -5.47
CA MET A 16 -0.99 -5.43 -4.43
C MET A 16 -1.27 -6.92 -4.55
N LYS A 17 -2.53 -7.30 -4.84
CA LYS A 17 -2.91 -8.69 -5.08
C LYS A 17 -2.17 -9.27 -6.27
N LEU A 18 -2.20 -8.58 -7.42
CA LEU A 18 -1.52 -9.03 -8.63
C LEU A 18 -0.03 -9.26 -8.37
N THR A 19 0.65 -8.28 -7.76
CA THR A 19 2.09 -8.38 -7.47
C THR A 19 2.41 -9.49 -6.46
N PHE A 20 1.58 -9.67 -5.44
CA PHE A 20 1.73 -10.73 -4.44
C PHE A 20 1.57 -12.13 -5.04
N GLU A 21 0.57 -12.34 -5.90
CA GLU A 21 0.38 -13.60 -6.65
C GLU A 21 1.59 -13.94 -7.55
N HIS A 22 2.38 -12.92 -7.92
CA HIS A 22 3.62 -13.06 -8.67
C HIS A 22 4.88 -13.09 -7.78
N GLY A 23 4.74 -13.27 -6.47
CA GLY A 23 5.85 -13.47 -5.53
C GLY A 23 6.50 -12.19 -5.00
N ILE A 24 5.90 -11.02 -5.21
CA ILE A 24 6.37 -9.75 -4.65
C ILE A 24 5.65 -9.51 -3.32
N ASN A 25 6.41 -9.46 -2.23
CA ASN A 25 5.85 -9.24 -0.89
C ASN A 25 6.37 -7.99 -0.17
N LEU A 26 7.26 -7.23 -0.81
CA LEU A 26 7.78 -5.96 -0.28
C LEU A 26 7.03 -4.79 -0.91
N PHE A 27 6.46 -3.94 -0.05
CA PHE A 27 5.75 -2.72 -0.45
C PHE A 27 6.34 -1.51 0.26
N ASP A 28 6.77 -0.54 -0.54
CA ASP A 28 7.41 0.69 -0.10
C ASP A 28 6.42 1.86 -0.03
N ASN A 29 6.56 2.70 0.99
CA ASN A 29 5.75 3.90 1.19
C ASN A 29 6.58 5.07 1.76
N ALA A 30 5.95 6.24 1.86
CA ALA A 30 6.45 7.40 2.58
C ALA A 30 5.28 8.29 2.99
N GLU A 31 5.40 8.96 4.14
CA GLU A 31 4.40 9.92 4.64
C GLU A 31 4.03 10.98 3.58
N ILE A 32 5.03 11.41 2.79
CA ILE A 32 4.82 12.47 1.79
C ILE A 32 4.16 11.97 0.50
N TYR A 33 4.09 10.66 0.26
CA TYR A 33 3.45 10.12 -0.94
C TYR A 33 1.95 10.42 -0.90
N GLY A 34 1.51 11.32 -1.78
CA GLY A 34 0.14 11.83 -1.80
C GLY A 34 -0.28 12.49 -0.48
N ALA A 35 0.66 13.10 0.26
CA ALA A 35 0.42 13.70 1.58
C ALA A 35 -0.33 12.73 2.54
N GLY A 36 0.14 11.49 2.62
CA GLY A 36 -0.40 10.42 3.46
C GLY A 36 -1.53 9.61 2.82
N LEU A 37 -2.02 9.99 1.64
CA LEU A 37 -3.05 9.21 0.94
C LEU A 37 -2.56 7.81 0.55
N ALA A 38 -1.30 7.68 0.12
CA ALA A 38 -0.74 6.40 -0.26
C ALA A 38 -0.68 5.40 0.91
N GLU A 39 -0.34 5.85 2.11
CA GLU A 39 -0.34 5.02 3.32
C GLU A 39 -1.75 4.58 3.71
N LYS A 40 -2.74 5.49 3.62
CA LYS A 40 -4.15 5.17 3.90
C LYS A 40 -4.68 4.12 2.92
N ASN A 41 -4.42 4.28 1.62
CA ASN A 41 -4.87 3.33 0.59
C ASN A 41 -4.19 1.97 0.74
N MET A 42 -2.87 1.92 0.95
CA MET A 42 -2.14 0.68 1.19
C MET A 42 -2.64 -0.03 2.46
N GLY A 43 -2.87 0.70 3.55
CA GLY A 43 -3.41 0.13 4.79
C GLY A 43 -4.78 -0.52 4.60
N ALA A 44 -5.70 0.16 3.89
CA ALA A 44 -7.01 -0.38 3.56
C ALA A 44 -6.92 -1.59 2.62
N ALA A 45 -6.04 -1.54 1.62
CA ALA A 45 -5.78 -2.66 0.71
C ALA A 45 -5.24 -3.91 1.43
N ILE A 46 -4.32 -3.74 2.38
CA ILE A 46 -3.81 -4.84 3.21
C ILE A 46 -4.93 -5.45 4.06
N GLN A 47 -5.77 -4.61 4.71
CA GLN A 47 -6.90 -5.11 5.50
C GLN A 47 -7.87 -5.93 4.64
N LYS A 48 -8.16 -5.46 3.42
CA LYS A 48 -8.98 -6.19 2.45
C LYS A 48 -8.32 -7.51 2.05
N GLY A 49 -7.03 -7.52 1.74
CA GLY A 49 -6.28 -8.73 1.40
C GLY A 49 -6.27 -9.78 2.52
N ILE A 50 -6.19 -9.35 3.78
CA ILE A 50 -6.31 -10.23 4.95
C ILE A 50 -7.73 -10.78 5.07
N ALA A 51 -8.76 -9.93 4.91
CA ALA A 51 -10.16 -10.34 4.98
C ALA A 51 -10.53 -11.35 3.88
N GLU A 52 -9.99 -11.18 2.67
CA GLU A 52 -10.19 -12.07 1.52
C GLU A 52 -9.25 -13.29 1.52
N LYS A 53 -8.34 -13.41 2.49
CA LYS A 53 -7.31 -14.46 2.57
C LYS A 53 -6.38 -14.51 1.35
N THR A 54 -6.19 -13.37 0.69
CA THR A 54 -5.22 -13.19 -0.40
C THR A 54 -3.79 -13.17 0.15
N CYS A 55 -3.58 -12.60 1.33
CA CYS A 55 -2.32 -12.60 2.06
C CYS A 55 -2.57 -12.59 3.58
N GLY A 56 -1.65 -13.15 4.36
CA GLY A 56 -1.52 -12.90 5.79
C GLY A 56 -0.71 -11.62 6.06
N ARG A 57 -0.79 -11.10 7.29
CA ARG A 57 0.04 -9.93 7.66
C ARG A 57 1.51 -10.32 7.64
N GLU A 58 1.84 -11.49 8.15
CA GLU A 58 3.18 -12.07 8.23
C GLU A 58 3.84 -12.29 6.87
N ASP A 59 3.05 -12.37 5.80
CA ASP A 59 3.57 -12.57 4.44
C ASP A 59 4.18 -11.28 3.86
N LEU A 60 3.81 -10.11 4.40
CA LEU A 60 4.12 -8.81 3.82
C LEU A 60 5.28 -8.08 4.54
N VAL A 61 6.18 -7.52 3.76
CA VAL A 61 7.22 -6.58 4.22
C VAL A 61 6.78 -5.16 3.82
N ILE A 62 6.46 -4.33 4.82
CA ILE A 62 5.97 -2.97 4.59
C ILE A 62 7.00 -1.97 5.11
N ILE A 63 7.38 -1.01 4.28
CA ILE A 63 8.35 0.05 4.62
C ILE A 63 7.67 1.40 4.49
N THR A 64 7.96 2.33 5.40
CA THR A 64 7.60 3.74 5.25
C THR A 64 8.78 4.65 5.58
N LYS A 65 8.66 5.93 5.22
CA LYS A 65 9.68 6.97 5.41
C LYS A 65 9.02 8.18 6.05
N LEU A 66 9.71 8.75 7.05
CA LEU A 66 9.29 9.97 7.71
C LEU A 66 9.81 11.18 6.92
N TYR A 67 8.90 12.08 6.54
CA TYR A 67 9.20 13.30 5.80
C TYR A 67 10.07 13.08 4.53
N LEU A 68 11.00 14.01 4.26
CA LEU A 68 11.91 14.01 3.10
C LEU A 68 13.29 13.41 3.41
N GLY A 69 13.46 12.80 4.59
CA GLY A 69 14.77 12.45 5.14
C GLY A 69 15.52 13.67 5.69
N SER A 70 16.38 13.45 6.68
CA SER A 70 17.35 14.43 7.16
C SER A 70 18.72 14.11 6.59
N ARG A 71 19.56 15.15 6.38
CA ARG A 71 20.93 15.00 5.88
C ARG A 71 21.80 14.14 6.79
#